data_AF-A0A818KA13-F1
#
_entry.id   AF-A0A818KA13-F1
#
_cell.length_a   1.000
_cell.length_b   1.000
_cell.length_c   1.000
_cell.angle_alpha   90.00
_cell.angle_beta   90.00
_cell.angle_gamma   90.00
#
_symmetry.space_group_name_H-M   'P 1'
#
loop_
_entity.id
_entity.type
_entity.pdbx_description
1 polymer ?
#
loop_
_entity_poly.entity_id
_entity_poly.type
_entity_poly.pdbx_seq_one_letter_code
_entity_poly.pdbx_strand_id
1 'polypeptide(L)'
;MNCLRSIESFKFDRLSIQDHDNDKKVVRKGRHRYERPSKLHADLALKHSRKHEHHQAESRKITYSKFVSNMVQLHNYYRARHSASPLTISQRLNYIAQKYAEYLAATSKFEHSGNRFENESLGENLYMQWISHGKVPVSAREATKSWYDEIELYSFKRPYYSEETGHFTQMVWKSTQKIGIGVALSADEREVYIVANYYPAGNIINPGYFEKNVLPAKY
;
A
#
# COMPACT_ATOMS: atom_id res chain seq x y z
N MET A 1 -29.09 -10.61 27.75
CA MET A 1 -28.44 -9.56 28.55
C MET A 1 -28.09 -8.42 27.61
N ASN A 2 -28.87 -7.34 27.70
CA ASN A 2 -28.73 -6.11 26.92
C ASN A 2 -27.61 -5.23 27.50
N CYS A 3 -26.86 -4.54 26.66
CA CYS A 3 -26.34 -3.22 27.01
C CYS A 3 -26.12 -2.37 25.73
N LEU A 4 -27.12 -1.51 25.46
CA LEU A 4 -27.05 -0.33 24.59
C LEU A 4 -26.67 0.88 25.46
N ARG A 5 -25.76 1.75 24.99
CA ARG A 5 -25.74 3.23 25.13
C ARG A 5 -24.78 3.77 24.04
N SER A 6 -25.21 4.42 22.96
CA SER A 6 -25.79 5.78 22.79
C SER A 6 -24.88 6.90 23.30
N ILE A 7 -24.29 7.67 22.38
CA ILE A 7 -23.80 9.04 22.62
C ILE A 7 -24.26 9.92 21.44
N GLU A 8 -24.73 11.09 21.84
CA GLU A 8 -25.69 11.96 21.19
C GLU A 8 -25.10 12.95 20.19
N SER A 9 -25.99 13.45 19.35
CA SER A 9 -25.83 14.52 18.37
C SER A 9 -25.81 15.91 19.03
N PHE A 10 -24.81 16.73 18.68
CA PHE A 10 -24.76 18.14 19.08
C PHE A 10 -25.71 18.98 18.21
N LYS A 11 -26.78 19.49 18.84
CA LYS A 11 -27.61 20.58 18.33
C LYS A 11 -26.99 21.93 18.69
N PHE A 12 -26.98 22.86 17.76
CA PHE A 12 -26.63 24.26 17.98
C PHE A 12 -27.87 25.02 18.49
N ASP A 13 -27.80 25.54 19.71
CA ASP A 13 -28.84 26.39 20.28
C ASP A 13 -28.77 27.83 19.73
N ARG A 14 -29.97 28.33 19.42
CA ARG A 14 -30.28 29.67 18.94
C ARG A 14 -30.64 30.52 20.16
N LEU A 15 -29.78 31.46 20.57
CA LEU A 15 -30.10 32.44 21.62
C LEU A 15 -30.62 33.74 21.01
N SER A 16 -31.88 34.04 21.32
CA SER A 16 -32.53 35.35 21.20
C SER A 16 -32.18 36.22 22.40
N ILE A 17 -31.87 37.50 22.18
CA ILE A 17 -31.78 38.52 23.23
C ILE A 17 -32.67 39.70 22.83
N GLN A 18 -33.68 39.99 23.66
CA GLN A 18 -34.29 41.31 23.80
C GLN A 18 -33.58 42.02 24.96
N ASP A 19 -33.15 43.27 24.76
CA ASP A 19 -33.73 44.45 25.43
C ASP A 19 -32.79 45.67 25.49
N HIS A 20 -33.46 46.81 25.32
CA HIS A 20 -33.15 48.17 25.79
C HIS A 20 -32.03 49.02 25.14
N ASP A 21 -32.54 50.08 24.48
CA ASP A 21 -31.95 51.40 24.28
C ASP A 21 -31.12 51.89 25.47
N ASN A 22 -29.88 52.33 25.21
CA ASN A 22 -29.35 53.50 25.89
C ASN A 22 -28.28 54.22 25.05
N ASP A 23 -28.28 55.54 25.19
CA ASP A 23 -27.73 56.54 24.30
C ASP A 23 -26.20 56.50 24.08
N LYS A 24 -25.84 56.63 22.80
CA LYS A 24 -24.71 57.36 22.20
C LYS A 24 -23.45 57.60 23.05
N LYS A 25 -22.41 56.79 22.77
CA LYS A 25 -21.04 57.30 22.48
C LYS A 25 -20.44 56.53 21.32
N VAL A 26 -20.40 57.18 20.15
CA VAL A 26 -19.76 56.68 18.93
C VAL A 26 -18.25 56.72 19.13
N VAL A 27 -17.65 55.58 19.48
CA VAL A 27 -16.22 55.33 19.29
C VAL A 27 -16.08 54.49 18.02
N ARG A 28 -15.63 55.11 16.93
CA ARG A 28 -15.38 54.45 15.65
C ARG A 28 -14.25 53.42 15.81
N LYS A 29 -14.60 52.15 16.04
CA LYS A 29 -13.67 51.03 15.82
C LYS A 29 -13.35 50.97 14.33
N GLY A 30 -12.06 51.12 13.99
CA GLY A 30 -11.59 51.02 12.61
C GLY A 30 -12.00 49.67 12.00
N ARG A 31 -12.69 49.72 10.85
CA ARG A 31 -12.82 48.57 9.95
C ARG A 31 -11.41 48.19 9.51
N HIS A 32 -10.86 47.08 10.01
CA HIS A 32 -9.76 46.43 9.31
C HIS A 32 -10.28 46.00 7.94
N ARG A 33 -9.91 46.78 6.92
CA ARG A 33 -10.17 46.48 5.52
C ARG A 33 -9.32 45.25 5.22
N TYR A 34 -9.94 44.07 5.06
CA TYR A 34 -9.26 42.93 4.45
C TYR A 34 -8.94 43.33 3.01
N GLU A 35 -7.71 43.74 2.76
CA GLU A 35 -7.25 43.98 1.40
C GLU A 35 -7.23 42.64 0.67
N ARG A 36 -7.91 42.59 -0.49
CA ARG A 36 -7.81 41.43 -1.38
C ARG A 36 -6.34 41.29 -1.79
N PRO A 37 -5.74 40.09 -1.71
CA PRO A 37 -4.37 39.89 -2.13
C PRO A 37 -4.19 40.42 -3.56
N SER A 38 -3.12 41.18 -3.79
CA SER A 38 -2.79 41.63 -5.15
C SER A 38 -2.62 40.39 -6.06
N LYS A 39 -2.90 40.53 -7.36
CA LYS A 39 -2.72 39.43 -8.33
C LYS A 39 -1.33 38.79 -8.23
N LEU A 40 -0.30 39.61 -7.97
CA LEU A 40 1.08 39.16 -7.77
C LEU A 40 1.24 38.24 -6.54
N HIS A 41 0.58 38.55 -5.41
CA HIS A 41 0.62 37.68 -4.24
C HIS A 41 -0.11 36.35 -4.46
N ALA A 42 -1.23 36.37 -5.18
CA ALA A 42 -1.96 35.15 -5.55
C ALA A 42 -1.14 34.26 -6.50
N ASP A 43 -0.47 34.85 -7.50
CA ASP A 43 0.39 34.12 -8.44
C ASP A 43 1.63 33.52 -7.76
N LEU A 44 2.23 34.23 -6.81
CA LEU A 44 3.34 33.72 -6.00
C LEU A 44 2.90 32.56 -5.09
N ALA A 45 1.70 32.64 -4.49
CA ALA A 45 1.16 31.55 -3.68
C ALA A 45 0.89 30.29 -4.53
N LEU A 46 0.31 30.45 -5.73
CA LEU A 46 0.10 29.37 -6.69
C LEU A 46 1.43 28.73 -7.15
N LYS A 47 2.47 29.54 -7.41
CA LYS A 47 3.80 29.03 -7.76
C LYS A 47 4.44 28.25 -6.61
N HIS A 48 4.31 28.72 -5.37
CA HIS A 48 4.80 28.00 -4.19
C HIS A 48 4.04 26.68 -3.95
N SER A 49 2.70 26.66 -4.10
CA SER A 49 1.90 25.44 -3.97
C SER A 49 2.30 24.38 -4.99
N ARG A 50 2.40 24.75 -6.27
CA ARG A 50 2.85 23.82 -7.33
C ARG A 50 4.27 23.31 -7.07
N LYS A 51 5.18 24.16 -6.60
CA LYS A 51 6.55 23.75 -6.26
C LYS A 51 6.53 22.74 -5.11
N HIS A 52 5.71 22.95 -4.08
CA HIS A 52 5.56 22.02 -2.96
C HIS A 52 4.97 20.67 -3.39
N GLU A 53 3.91 20.67 -4.18
CA GLU A 53 3.30 19.45 -4.75
C GLU A 53 4.30 18.64 -5.58
N HIS A 54 5.09 19.30 -6.42
CA HIS A 54 6.15 18.65 -7.20
C HIS A 54 7.21 17.98 -6.32
N HIS A 55 7.70 18.68 -5.29
CA HIS A 55 8.70 18.10 -4.36
C HIS A 55 8.11 16.91 -3.58
N GLN A 56 6.84 17.00 -3.17
CA GLN A 56 6.16 15.92 -2.47
C GLN A 56 5.95 14.70 -3.36
N ALA A 57 5.50 14.90 -4.61
CA ALA A 57 5.35 13.82 -5.60
C ALA A 57 6.69 13.12 -5.89
N GLU A 58 7.78 13.88 -6.07
CA GLU A 58 9.10 13.32 -6.30
C GLU A 58 9.61 12.53 -5.08
N SER A 59 9.40 13.06 -3.86
CA SER A 59 9.77 12.35 -2.62
C SER A 59 9.01 11.03 -2.44
N ARG A 60 7.71 11.00 -2.78
CA ARG A 60 6.89 9.78 -2.76
C ARG A 60 7.37 8.78 -3.80
N LYS A 61 7.69 9.24 -5.01
CA LYS A 61 8.23 8.40 -6.08
C LYS A 61 9.58 7.78 -5.68
N ILE A 62 10.47 8.54 -5.06
CA ILE A 62 11.75 8.03 -4.54
C ILE A 62 11.50 6.98 -3.44
N THR A 63 10.59 7.26 -2.50
CA THR A 63 10.25 6.33 -1.41
C THR A 63 9.67 5.03 -1.96
N TYR A 64 8.74 5.11 -2.91
CA TYR A 64 8.19 3.95 -3.61
C TYR A 64 9.27 3.15 -4.34
N SER A 65 10.13 3.81 -5.12
CA SER A 65 11.20 3.13 -5.85
C SER A 65 12.17 2.40 -4.91
N LYS A 66 12.48 2.98 -3.74
CA LYS A 66 13.30 2.32 -2.71
C LYS A 66 12.57 1.12 -2.11
N PHE A 67 11.28 1.25 -1.83
CA PHE A 67 10.45 0.16 -1.31
C PHE A 67 10.44 -1.05 -2.27
N VAL A 68 10.14 -0.81 -3.55
CA VAL A 68 10.15 -1.84 -4.60
C VAL A 68 11.53 -2.50 -4.70
N SER A 69 12.61 -1.69 -4.76
CA SER A 69 13.97 -2.23 -4.84
C SER A 69 14.31 -3.12 -3.64
N ASN A 70 13.97 -2.68 -2.42
CA ASN A 70 14.23 -3.43 -1.20
C ASN A 70 13.45 -4.76 -1.17
N MET A 71 12.17 -4.76 -1.56
CA MET A 71 11.40 -6.02 -1.65
C MET A 71 12.04 -6.99 -2.63
N VAL A 72 12.42 -6.54 -3.83
CA VAL A 72 13.03 -7.43 -4.83
C VAL A 72 14.40 -7.92 -4.41
N GLN A 73 15.21 -7.09 -3.74
CA GLN A 73 16.48 -7.53 -3.14
C GLN A 73 16.27 -8.64 -2.11
N LEU A 74 15.26 -8.49 -1.23
CA LEU A 74 14.92 -9.51 -0.23
C LEU A 74 14.38 -10.80 -0.88
N HIS A 75 13.56 -10.70 -1.93
CA HIS A 75 13.16 -11.86 -2.73
C HIS A 75 14.38 -12.58 -3.30
N ASN A 76 15.31 -11.83 -3.89
CA ASN A 76 16.51 -12.40 -4.49
C ASN A 76 17.46 -13.01 -3.46
N TYR A 77 17.54 -12.44 -2.26
CA TYR A 77 18.24 -13.03 -1.13
C TYR A 77 17.67 -14.41 -0.78
N TYR A 78 16.34 -14.54 -0.65
CA TYR A 78 15.72 -15.83 -0.37
C TYR A 78 15.84 -16.80 -1.55
N ARG A 79 15.61 -16.36 -2.78
CA ARG A 79 15.74 -17.19 -3.99
C ARG A 79 17.12 -17.80 -4.16
N ALA A 80 18.18 -17.07 -3.82
CA ALA A 80 19.54 -17.57 -3.85
C ALA A 80 19.72 -18.80 -2.94
N ARG A 81 19.10 -18.79 -1.74
CA ARG A 81 19.10 -19.95 -0.83
C ARG A 81 18.44 -21.17 -1.46
N HIS A 82 17.49 -20.99 -2.35
CA HIS A 82 16.72 -22.05 -3.02
C HIS A 82 17.19 -22.35 -4.44
N SER A 83 18.41 -21.93 -4.82
CA SER A 83 18.95 -22.14 -6.18
C SER A 83 18.05 -21.63 -7.31
N ALA A 84 17.24 -20.62 -7.03
CA ALA A 84 16.40 -19.94 -7.99
C ALA A 84 17.10 -18.66 -8.48
N SER A 85 17.10 -18.44 -9.79
CA SER A 85 17.71 -17.24 -10.39
C SER A 85 17.06 -15.95 -9.87
N PRO A 86 17.80 -14.83 -9.76
CA PRO A 86 17.22 -13.58 -9.28
C PRO A 86 16.10 -13.07 -10.20
N LEU A 87 15.06 -12.50 -9.60
CA LEU A 87 13.98 -11.81 -10.28
C LEU A 87 14.44 -10.42 -10.74
N THR A 88 13.88 -10.01 -11.87
CA THR A 88 14.06 -8.66 -12.43
C THR A 88 12.80 -7.83 -12.21
N ILE A 89 12.97 -6.55 -11.88
CA ILE A 89 11.84 -5.62 -11.75
C ILE A 89 11.22 -5.38 -13.13
N SER A 90 9.92 -5.56 -13.25
CA SER A 90 9.16 -5.18 -14.44
C SER A 90 8.28 -3.98 -14.16
N GLN A 91 8.50 -2.88 -14.88
CA GLN A 91 7.67 -1.67 -14.72
C GLN A 91 6.20 -1.88 -15.09
N ARG A 92 5.92 -2.77 -16.06
CA ARG A 92 4.54 -3.13 -16.42
C ARG A 92 3.86 -3.90 -15.29
N LEU A 93 4.58 -4.81 -14.63
CA LEU A 93 4.05 -5.53 -13.47
C LEU A 93 3.90 -4.62 -12.26
N ASN A 94 4.84 -3.68 -12.01
CA ASN A 94 4.69 -2.67 -10.97
C ASN A 94 3.40 -1.86 -11.17
N TYR A 95 3.11 -1.45 -12.41
CA TYR A 95 1.88 -0.73 -12.71
C TYR A 95 0.62 -1.55 -12.40
N ILE A 96 0.59 -2.83 -12.79
CA ILE A 96 -0.54 -3.74 -12.51
C ILE A 96 -0.71 -3.95 -11.00
N ALA A 97 0.37 -4.29 -10.30
CA ALA A 97 0.36 -4.52 -8.86
C ALA A 97 -0.04 -3.26 -8.09
N GLN A 98 0.45 -2.08 -8.49
CA GLN A 98 0.11 -0.80 -7.86
C GLN A 98 -1.37 -0.47 -8.04
N LYS A 99 -1.92 -0.65 -9.24
CA LYS A 99 -3.35 -0.47 -9.51
C LYS A 99 -4.22 -1.38 -8.64
N TYR A 100 -3.78 -2.62 -8.42
CA TYR A 100 -4.51 -3.54 -7.58
C TYR A 100 -4.38 -3.22 -6.08
N ALA A 101 -3.19 -2.82 -5.62
CA ALA A 101 -3.01 -2.35 -4.24
C ALA A 101 -3.93 -1.16 -3.92
N GLU A 102 -4.02 -0.19 -4.85
CA GLU A 102 -4.95 0.95 -4.75
C GLU A 102 -6.42 0.49 -4.67
N TYR A 103 -6.82 -0.53 -5.45
CA TYR A 103 -8.16 -1.10 -5.41
C TYR A 103 -8.46 -1.77 -4.06
N LEU A 104 -7.54 -2.60 -3.55
CA LEU A 104 -7.69 -3.26 -2.24
C LEU A 104 -7.83 -2.21 -1.12
N ALA A 105 -6.97 -1.18 -1.14
CA ALA A 105 -7.00 -0.09 -0.18
C ALA A 105 -8.29 0.76 -0.24
N ALA A 106 -8.87 0.93 -1.42
CA ALA A 106 -10.11 1.69 -1.58
C ALA A 106 -11.37 0.90 -1.20
N THR A 107 -11.31 -0.42 -1.25
CA THR A 107 -12.47 -1.31 -1.02
C THR A 107 -12.40 -2.08 0.29
N SER A 108 -11.26 -2.03 0.99
CA SER A 108 -10.92 -2.86 2.15
C SER A 108 -11.17 -4.36 1.92
N LYS A 109 -11.05 -4.81 0.68
CA LYS A 109 -11.12 -6.23 0.31
C LYS A 109 -9.73 -6.84 0.39
N PHE A 110 -9.67 -8.12 0.73
CA PHE A 110 -8.43 -8.90 0.71
C PHE A 110 -8.66 -10.20 -0.07
N GLU A 111 -8.68 -10.06 -1.40
CA GLU A 111 -8.91 -11.14 -2.35
C GLU A 111 -7.90 -11.04 -3.50
N HIS A 112 -7.68 -12.14 -4.22
CA HIS A 112 -6.75 -12.19 -5.35
C HIS A 112 -7.32 -11.51 -6.60
N SER A 113 -6.45 -10.89 -7.40
CA SER A 113 -6.86 -10.07 -8.56
C SER A 113 -7.35 -10.85 -9.77
N GLY A 114 -6.78 -12.04 -10.01
CA GLY A 114 -6.91 -12.71 -11.30
C GLY A 114 -6.25 -11.95 -12.46
N ASN A 115 -5.33 -11.01 -12.18
CA ASN A 115 -4.67 -10.19 -13.19
C ASN A 115 -3.86 -11.03 -14.19
N ARG A 116 -3.77 -10.53 -15.42
CA ARG A 116 -3.06 -11.17 -16.53
C ARG A 116 -2.00 -10.25 -17.13
N PHE A 117 -0.94 -10.84 -17.65
CA PHE A 117 0.12 -10.17 -18.41
C PHE A 117 0.47 -11.00 -19.62
N GLU A 118 0.57 -10.38 -20.80
CA GLU A 118 0.87 -11.08 -22.07
C GLU A 118 -0.08 -12.28 -22.33
N ASN A 119 -1.38 -12.11 -22.01
CA ASN A 119 -2.43 -13.15 -22.10
C ASN A 119 -2.24 -14.37 -21.17
N GLU A 120 -1.32 -14.32 -20.22
CA GLU A 120 -1.12 -15.35 -19.21
C GLU A 120 -1.52 -14.83 -17.83
N SER A 121 -1.96 -15.74 -16.95
CA SER A 121 -2.22 -15.38 -15.55
C SER A 121 -0.91 -15.01 -14.85
N LEU A 122 -0.96 -14.01 -13.97
CA LEU A 122 0.14 -13.67 -13.10
C LEU A 122 0.11 -14.54 -11.83
N GLY A 123 1.30 -14.84 -11.31
CA GLY A 123 1.41 -15.24 -9.91
C GLY A 123 1.17 -14.03 -9.01
N GLU A 124 0.66 -14.24 -7.80
CA GLU A 124 0.33 -13.14 -6.90
C GLU A 124 0.56 -13.49 -5.43
N ASN A 125 1.23 -12.60 -4.71
CA ASN A 125 1.24 -12.59 -3.25
C ASN A 125 0.60 -11.30 -2.75
N LEU A 126 -0.25 -11.42 -1.72
CA LEU A 126 -0.90 -10.29 -1.07
C LEU A 126 -0.44 -10.20 0.37
N TYR A 127 -0.33 -8.98 0.87
CA TYR A 127 -0.05 -8.71 2.28
C TYR A 127 -0.89 -7.53 2.73
N MET A 128 -1.51 -7.66 3.90
CA MET A 128 -2.24 -6.59 4.55
C MET A 128 -1.82 -6.53 6.01
N GLN A 129 -1.66 -5.31 6.53
CA GLN A 129 -1.44 -5.09 7.95
C GLN A 129 -2.11 -3.82 8.42
N TRP A 130 -2.72 -3.91 9.61
CA TRP A 130 -3.18 -2.75 10.37
C TRP A 130 -2.00 -1.95 10.91
N ILE A 131 -2.02 -0.63 10.70
CA ILE A 131 -1.01 0.31 11.17
C ILE A 131 -1.65 1.42 12.01
N SER A 132 -0.87 1.98 12.94
CA SER A 132 -1.31 3.18 13.65
C SER A 132 -1.15 4.40 12.74
N HIS A 133 -2.17 5.26 12.70
CA HIS A 133 -2.14 6.52 11.94
C HIS A 133 -0.87 7.32 12.25
N GLY A 134 -0.15 7.77 11.22
CA GLY A 134 1.09 8.54 11.36
C GLY A 134 2.35 7.75 11.72
N LYS A 135 2.31 6.41 11.77
CA LYS A 135 3.53 5.58 11.86
C LYS A 135 4.14 5.32 10.48
N VAL A 136 5.44 5.00 10.49
CA VAL A 136 6.15 4.56 9.29
C VAL A 136 5.43 3.32 8.73
N PRO A 137 5.04 3.32 7.44
CA PRO A 137 4.37 2.17 6.85
C PRO A 137 5.27 0.94 6.90
N VAL A 138 4.62 -0.22 6.88
CA VAL A 138 5.25 -1.54 6.96
C VAL A 138 6.47 -1.63 6.07
N SER A 139 7.55 -2.18 6.63
CA SER A 139 8.79 -2.34 5.89
C SER A 139 8.65 -3.43 4.83
N ALA A 140 9.34 -3.23 3.70
CA ALA A 140 9.55 -4.27 2.69
C ALA A 140 10.00 -5.61 3.29
N ARG A 141 10.74 -5.56 4.41
CA ARG A 141 11.24 -6.71 5.15
C ARG A 141 10.14 -7.51 5.83
N GLU A 142 9.18 -6.86 6.47
CA GLU A 142 8.10 -7.54 7.21
C GLU A 142 7.23 -8.35 6.27
N ALA A 143 6.72 -7.75 5.20
CA ALA A 143 5.90 -8.46 4.21
C ALA A 143 6.67 -9.60 3.52
N THR A 144 7.91 -9.34 3.07
CA THR A 144 8.71 -10.36 2.40
C THR A 144 9.08 -11.51 3.34
N LYS A 145 9.36 -11.23 4.62
CA LYS A 145 9.66 -12.27 5.61
C LYS A 145 8.41 -13.09 5.93
N SER A 146 7.26 -12.44 6.12
CA SER A 146 5.98 -13.12 6.38
C SER A 146 5.65 -14.15 5.30
N TRP A 147 5.82 -13.80 4.03
CA TRP A 147 5.62 -14.74 2.92
C TRP A 147 6.68 -15.87 2.90
N TYR A 148 7.93 -15.57 3.24
CA TYR A 148 8.99 -16.57 3.23
C TYR A 148 8.90 -17.57 4.39
N ASP A 149 8.48 -17.12 5.58
CA ASP A 149 8.40 -17.94 6.80
C ASP A 149 7.45 -19.13 6.67
N GLU A 150 6.53 -19.11 5.70
CA GLU A 150 5.71 -20.27 5.34
C GLU A 150 6.54 -21.52 4.91
N ILE A 151 7.83 -21.35 4.61
CA ILE A 151 8.77 -22.47 4.46
C ILE A 151 8.72 -23.46 5.63
N GLU A 152 8.42 -22.98 6.85
CA GLU A 152 8.31 -23.81 8.06
C GLU A 152 7.17 -24.83 7.96
N LEU A 153 6.15 -24.55 7.15
CA LEU A 153 5.00 -25.42 6.90
C LEU A 153 5.17 -26.28 5.64
N TYR A 154 6.17 -25.97 4.79
CA TYR A 154 6.34 -26.63 3.50
C TYR A 154 7.10 -27.97 3.59
N SER A 155 6.49 -29.03 3.06
CA SER A 155 7.12 -30.35 2.98
C SER A 155 7.83 -30.58 1.64
N PHE A 156 9.16 -30.45 1.62
CA PHE A 156 9.98 -30.81 0.46
C PHE A 156 9.93 -32.32 0.10
N LYS A 157 9.54 -33.17 1.05
CA LYS A 157 9.36 -34.63 0.82
C LYS A 157 8.03 -34.96 0.16
N ARG A 158 7.02 -34.10 0.30
CA ARG A 158 5.71 -34.21 -0.33
C ARG A 158 5.32 -32.86 -0.94
N PRO A 159 6.04 -32.43 -1.98
CA PRO A 159 5.89 -31.10 -2.55
C PRO A 159 4.54 -30.97 -3.26
N TYR A 160 3.69 -30.10 -2.74
CA TYR A 160 2.37 -29.82 -3.29
C TYR A 160 1.95 -28.39 -2.96
N TYR A 161 0.87 -27.92 -3.61
CA TYR A 161 0.26 -26.65 -3.26
C TYR A 161 -0.48 -26.74 -1.93
N SER A 162 -0.34 -25.72 -1.09
CA SER A 162 -1.25 -25.49 0.03
C SER A 162 -1.47 -23.99 0.18
N GLU A 163 -2.62 -23.59 0.71
CA GLU A 163 -2.91 -22.18 0.98
C GLU A 163 -1.94 -21.60 2.02
N GLU A 164 -1.44 -22.42 2.95
CA GLU A 164 -0.51 -22.03 4.01
C GLU A 164 0.94 -21.83 3.54
N THR A 165 1.27 -22.30 2.32
CA THR A 165 2.63 -22.25 1.77
C THR A 165 2.72 -21.54 0.43
N GLY A 166 1.59 -21.05 -0.07
CA GLY A 166 1.45 -20.51 -1.42
C GLY A 166 2.33 -19.28 -1.66
N HIS A 167 2.50 -18.42 -0.65
CA HIS A 167 3.34 -17.24 -0.79
C HIS A 167 4.82 -17.61 -0.86
N PHE A 168 5.28 -18.52 0.01
CA PHE A 168 6.64 -19.03 -0.02
C PHE A 168 6.95 -19.68 -1.38
N THR A 169 6.10 -20.61 -1.83
CA THR A 169 6.36 -21.36 -3.07
C THR A 169 6.39 -20.43 -4.28
N GLN A 170 5.56 -19.39 -4.31
CA GLN A 170 5.59 -18.38 -5.37
C GLN A 170 6.89 -17.55 -5.34
N MET A 171 7.35 -17.13 -4.16
CA MET A 171 8.59 -16.35 -4.04
C MET A 171 9.80 -17.09 -4.60
N VAL A 172 9.93 -18.38 -4.27
CA VAL A 172 11.09 -19.20 -4.64
C VAL A 172 10.90 -19.96 -5.95
N TRP A 173 9.77 -19.78 -6.63
CA TRP A 173 9.45 -20.50 -7.86
C TRP A 173 10.53 -20.31 -8.92
N LYS A 174 11.27 -21.37 -9.24
CA LYS A 174 12.47 -21.32 -10.07
C LYS A 174 12.24 -20.70 -11.45
N SER A 175 11.12 -21.03 -12.09
CA SER A 175 10.82 -20.57 -13.46
C SER A 175 10.31 -19.13 -13.54
N THR A 176 9.92 -18.50 -12.43
CA THR A 176 9.52 -17.09 -12.41
C THR A 176 10.75 -16.20 -12.63
N GLN A 177 10.60 -15.16 -13.45
CA GLN A 177 11.71 -14.32 -13.91
C GLN A 177 11.55 -12.83 -13.58
N LYS A 178 10.31 -12.36 -13.57
CA LYS A 178 9.96 -10.95 -13.40
C LYS A 178 9.03 -10.79 -12.20
N ILE A 179 9.18 -9.67 -11.52
CA ILE A 179 8.33 -9.27 -10.41
C ILE A 179 7.90 -7.82 -10.56
N GLY A 180 6.67 -7.52 -10.16
CA GLY A 180 6.18 -6.17 -9.93
C GLY A 180 5.61 -6.04 -8.54
N ILE A 181 5.84 -4.90 -7.89
CA ILE A 181 5.37 -4.61 -6.54
C ILE A 181 4.45 -3.39 -6.59
N GLY A 182 3.35 -3.45 -5.85
CA GLY A 182 2.46 -2.33 -5.59
C GLY A 182 2.24 -2.17 -4.09
N VAL A 183 2.07 -0.92 -3.64
CA VAL A 183 1.78 -0.61 -2.24
C VAL A 183 0.79 0.55 -2.15
N ALA A 184 -0.22 0.41 -1.30
CA ALA A 184 -1.21 1.46 -1.05
C ALA A 184 -1.61 1.48 0.42
N LEU A 185 -1.99 2.66 0.90
CA LEU A 185 -2.63 2.85 2.19
C LEU A 185 -4.13 3.00 2.00
N SER A 186 -4.92 2.49 2.95
CA SER A 186 -6.35 2.82 3.03
C SER A 186 -6.56 4.34 3.14
N ALA A 187 -7.77 4.80 2.83
CA ALA A 187 -8.09 6.23 2.84
C ALA A 187 -7.89 6.91 4.21
N ASP A 188 -8.03 6.15 5.30
CA ASP A 188 -7.79 6.58 6.67
C ASP A 188 -6.37 6.28 7.17
N GLU A 189 -5.49 5.78 6.30
CA GLU A 189 -4.10 5.41 6.59
C GLU A 189 -3.93 4.43 7.77
N ARG A 190 -4.94 3.57 8.00
CA ARG A 190 -4.91 2.53 9.05
C ARG A 190 -4.57 1.15 8.54
N GLU A 191 -4.60 0.93 7.25
CA GLU A 191 -4.26 -0.34 6.61
C GLU A 191 -3.22 -0.08 5.52
N VAL A 192 -2.26 -0.98 5.39
CA VAL A 192 -1.39 -1.04 4.21
C VAL A 192 -1.68 -2.32 3.44
N TYR A 193 -1.70 -2.20 2.12
CA TYR A 193 -1.86 -3.30 1.18
C TYR A 193 -0.62 -3.36 0.30
N ILE A 194 0.01 -4.53 0.22
CA ILE A 194 1.14 -4.81 -0.66
C ILE A 194 0.75 -5.95 -1.59
N VAL A 195 0.99 -5.74 -2.88
CA VAL A 195 0.75 -6.72 -3.94
C VAL A 195 2.06 -7.01 -4.63
N ALA A 196 2.43 -8.28 -4.76
CA ALA A 196 3.52 -8.72 -5.61
C ALA A 196 2.96 -9.56 -6.75
N ASN A 197 3.20 -9.16 -8.00
CA ASN A 197 2.87 -9.94 -9.19
C ASN A 197 4.11 -10.56 -9.81
N TYR A 198 3.99 -11.82 -10.24
CA TYR A 198 5.09 -12.67 -10.69
C TYR A 198 4.84 -13.17 -12.12
N TYR A 199 5.87 -13.13 -12.97
CA TYR A 199 5.79 -13.65 -14.35
C TYR A 199 7.06 -14.41 -14.76
N PRO A 200 6.94 -15.60 -15.39
CA PRO A 200 5.74 -16.44 -15.44
C PRO A 200 5.21 -16.80 -14.05
N ALA A 201 3.92 -17.14 -13.96
CA ALA A 201 3.27 -17.51 -12.71
C ALA A 201 3.91 -18.75 -12.07
N GLY A 202 3.95 -18.76 -10.74
CA GLY A 202 4.26 -19.93 -9.95
C GLY A 202 3.00 -20.71 -9.57
N ASN A 203 3.15 -21.63 -8.62
CA ASN A 203 2.04 -22.38 -8.02
C ASN A 203 1.16 -23.13 -9.03
N ILE A 204 1.72 -23.54 -10.17
CA ILE A 204 1.02 -24.34 -11.16
C ILE A 204 0.86 -25.77 -10.62
N ILE A 205 -0.37 -26.20 -10.42
CA ILE A 205 -0.74 -27.49 -9.80
C ILE A 205 -0.71 -28.62 -10.84
N ASN A 206 0.44 -28.80 -11.47
CA ASN A 206 0.71 -29.91 -12.38
C ASN A 206 1.69 -30.91 -11.72
N PRO A 207 1.56 -32.22 -11.98
CA PRO A 207 2.46 -33.23 -11.42
C PRO A 207 3.94 -32.89 -11.68
N GLY A 208 4.74 -32.92 -10.61
CA GLY A 208 6.18 -32.66 -10.64
C GLY A 208 6.60 -31.19 -10.83
N TYR A 209 5.67 -30.23 -10.94
CA TYR A 209 6.04 -28.81 -11.09
C TYR A 209 6.64 -28.24 -9.80
N PHE A 210 6.08 -28.57 -8.64
CA PHE A 210 6.59 -28.12 -7.35
C PHE A 210 8.00 -28.67 -7.08
N GLU A 211 8.24 -29.96 -7.35
CA GLU A 211 9.57 -30.60 -7.24
C GLU A 211 10.64 -29.87 -8.06
N LYS A 212 10.29 -29.43 -9.27
CA LYS A 212 11.21 -28.75 -10.18
C LYS A 212 11.44 -27.28 -9.83
N ASN A 213 10.47 -26.63 -9.17
CA ASN A 213 10.47 -25.19 -8.97
C ASN A 213 10.68 -24.73 -7.53
N VAL A 214 10.41 -25.58 -6.54
CA VAL A 214 10.54 -25.27 -5.10
C VAL A 214 11.61 -26.16 -4.52
N LEU A 215 12.87 -25.75 -4.65
CA LEU A 215 14.01 -26.54 -4.22
C LEU A 215 14.32 -26.29 -2.74
N PRO A 216 14.92 -27.25 -2.01
CA PRO A 216 15.35 -27.04 -0.62
C PRO A 216 16.36 -25.90 -0.48
N ALA A 217 16.39 -25.28 0.71
CA ALA A 217 17.41 -24.29 1.03
C ALA A 217 18.80 -24.93 1.12
N LYS A 218 19.81 -24.27 0.53
CA LYS A 218 21.23 -24.58 0.72
C LYS A 218 21.71 -23.93 2.02
N TYR A 219 22.40 -24.71 2.84
CA TYR A 219 23.12 -24.25 4.03
C TYR A 219 24.59 -24.00 3.68
#